data_AF-A0A661P550-F1
#
_entry.id   AF-A0A661P550-F1
#
_cell.length_a   1.000
_cell.length_b   1.000
_cell.length_c   1.000
_cell.angle_alpha   90.00
_cell.angle_beta   90.00
_cell.angle_gamma   90.00
#
_symmetry.space_group_name_H-M   'P 1'
#
loop_
_entity.id
_entity.type
_entity.pdbx_description
1 polymer ?
#
loop_
_entity_poly.entity_id
_entity_poly.type
_entity_poly.pdbx_seq_one_letter_code
_entity_poly.pdbx_strand_id
1 'polypeptide(L)' 'MNKGKITQVIGPVVDVEFEPGKLPEIFHAVKLINPSLGDGELNLVCEVAQHLGENTV' A
#
# COMPACT_ATOMS: atom_id res chain seq x y z
N MET A 1 6.39 -5.13 11.03
CA MET A 1 5.69 -4.17 10.14
C MET A 1 6.55 -3.98 8.92
N ASN A 2 6.02 -4.32 7.74
CA ASN A 2 6.72 -4.09 6.48
C ASN A 2 6.39 -2.66 6.03
N LYS A 3 7.40 -1.93 5.54
CA LYS A 3 7.20 -0.60 4.96
C LYS A 3 7.33 -0.74 3.45
N GLY A 4 6.41 -0.10 2.73
CA GLY A 4 6.43 -0.02 1.28
C GLY A 4 6.51 1.43 0.82
N LYS A 5 6.72 1.62 -0.48
CA LYS A 5 6.74 2.91 -1.15
C LYS A 5 5.66 2.93 -2.22
N ILE A 6 4.80 3.96 -2.18
CA ILE A 6 3.82 4.19 -3.25
C ILE A 6 4.59 4.55 -4.52
N THR A 7 4.35 3.79 -5.60
CA THR A 7 4.95 4.04 -6.91
C THR A 7 3.96 4.72 -7.85
N GLN A 8 2.67 4.43 -7.70
CA GLN A 8 1.62 4.95 -8.58
C GLN A 8 0.28 5.08 -7.85
N VAL A 9 -0.54 6.06 -8.27
CA VAL A 9 -1.92 6.24 -7.83
C VAL A 9 -2.80 6.51 -9.05
N ILE A 10 -3.78 5.64 -9.32
CA ILE A 10 -4.75 5.79 -10.41
C ILE A 10 -6.16 5.62 -9.83
N GLY A 11 -6.85 6.75 -9.61
CA GLY A 11 -8.16 6.74 -8.97
C GLY A 11 -8.08 6.10 -7.58
N PRO A 12 -8.87 5.05 -7.28
CA PRO A 12 -8.80 4.35 -5.99
C PRO A 12 -7.70 3.29 -5.92
N VAL A 13 -7.00 2.99 -7.02
CA VAL A 13 -5.93 1.97 -7.08
C VAL A 13 -4.59 2.60 -6.75
N VAL A 14 -3.83 1.95 -5.87
CA VAL A 14 -2.50 2.38 -5.42
C VAL A 14 -1.54 1.21 -5.58
N ASP A 15 -0.48 1.41 -6.35
CA ASP A 15 0.58 0.41 -6.48
C ASP A 15 1.67 0.71 -5.45
N VAL A 16 2.08 -0.32 -4.70
CA VAL A 16 3.04 -0.20 -3.61
C VAL A 16 4.16 -1.21 -3.77
N GLU A 17 5.39 -0.72 -3.87
CA GLU A 17 6.61 -1.52 -3.88
C GLU A 17 7.06 -1.83 -2.45
N PHE A 18 7.44 -3.08 -2.19
CA PHE A 18 8.00 -3.55 -0.93
C PHE A 18 9.41 -4.10 -1.13
N GLU A 19 10.17 -4.21 -0.03
CA GLU A 19 11.45 -4.91 -0.07
C GLU A 19 11.26 -6.40 -0.44
N PRO A 20 12.26 -7.03 -1.11
CA PRO A 20 12.20 -8.44 -1.44
C PRO A 20 11.90 -9.34 -0.23
N GLY A 21 10.93 -10.24 -0.39
CA GLY A 21 10.48 -11.13 0.69
C GLY A 21 9.65 -10.46 1.78
N LYS A 22 9.28 -9.17 1.62
CA LYS A 22 8.38 -8.42 2.52
C LYS A 22 7.02 -8.11 1.88
N LEU A 23 6.71 -8.76 0.76
CA LEU A 23 5.45 -8.59 0.05
C LEU A 23 4.28 -9.05 0.94
N PRO A 24 3.25 -8.20 1.17
CA PRO A 24 2.06 -8.60 1.92
C PRO A 24 1.20 -9.58 1.10
N GLU A 25 0.43 -10.43 1.78
CA GLU A 25 -0.50 -11.37 1.13
C GLU A 25 -1.73 -10.64 0.57
N ILE A 26 -2.41 -11.26 -0.40
CA ILE A 26 -3.69 -10.78 -0.91
C ILE A 26 -4.71 -10.74 0.25
N PHE A 27 -5.58 -9.73 0.24
CA PHE A 27 -6.53 -9.40 1.30
C PHE A 27 -5.92 -8.85 2.59
N HIS A 28 -4.60 -8.62 2.66
CA HIS A 28 -4.01 -7.87 3.76
C HIS A 28 -4.25 -6.36 3.61
N ALA A 29 -4.34 -5.67 4.76
CA ALA A 29 -4.47 -4.23 4.80
C ALA A 29 -3.10 -3.53 4.65
N VAL A 30 -3.04 -2.53 3.78
CA VAL A 30 -1.96 -1.55 3.68
C VAL A 30 -2.46 -0.24 4.27
N LYS A 31 -1.75 0.26 5.29
CA LYS A 31 -2.11 1.49 5.98
C LYS A 31 -1.21 2.64 5.53
N LEU A 32 -1.82 3.76 5.16
CA LEU A 32 -1.17 4.93 4.58
C LEU A 32 -1.54 6.18 5.39
N ILE A 33 -0.67 7.19 5.32
CA ILE A 33 -0.98 8.53 5.82
C ILE A 33 -1.36 9.38 4.61
N ASN A 34 -2.56 9.94 4.62
CA ASN A 34 -3.07 10.90 3.66
C ASN A 34 -3.42 12.21 4.36
N PRO A 35 -2.56 13.24 4.31
CA PRO A 35 -2.80 14.53 4.96
C PRO A 35 -4.10 15.22 4.52
N SER A 36 -4.64 14.89 3.35
CA SER A 36 -5.91 15.46 2.87
C SER A 36 -7.15 14.91 3.59
N LEU A 37 -7.01 13.83 4.36
CA LEU A 37 -8.09 13.24 5.16
C LEU A 37 -8.04 13.66 6.64
N GLY A 38 -7.13 14.56 7.01
CA GLY A 38 -6.92 15.08 8.37
C GLY A 38 -5.62 14.59 9.03
N ASP A 39 -5.38 15.00 10.28
CA ASP A 39 -4.09 14.82 10.98
C ASP A 39 -3.90 13.44 11.64
N GLY A 40 -4.80 12.49 11.38
CA GLY A 40 -4.73 11.14 11.95
C GLY A 40 -3.60 10.30 11.35
N GLU A 41 -2.88 9.57 12.19
CA GLU A 41 -1.95 8.54 11.71
C GLU A 41 -2.72 7.41 11.02
N LEU A 42 -2.17 6.90 9.92
CA LEU A 42 -2.71 5.75 9.19
C LEU A 42 -4.19 5.91 8.79
N ASN A 43 -4.58 7.13 8.43
CA ASN A 43 -5.96 7.55 8.16
C ASN A 43 -6.52 7.10 6.79
N LEU A 44 -5.73 6.36 6.00
CA LEU A 44 -6.17 5.71 4.77
C LEU A 44 -5.79 4.23 4.82
N VAL A 45 -6.76 3.36 4.54
CA VAL A 45 -6.57 1.90 4.50
C VAL A 45 -6.91 1.40 3.11
N CYS A 46 -5.97 0.69 2.51
CA CYS A 46 -6.12 -0.01 1.24
C CYS A 46 -6.04 -1.52 1.49
N GLU A 47 -6.61 -2.32 0.60
CA GLU A 47 -6.49 -3.78 0.61
C GLU A 47 -5.57 -4.23 -0.53
N VAL A 48 -4.72 -5.22 -0.26
CA VAL A 48 -3.94 -5.87 -1.32
C VAL A 48 -4.87 -6.68 -2.21
N ALA A 49 -5.10 -6.19 -3.43
CA ALA A 49 -5.97 -6.87 -4.39
C ALA A 49 -5.23 -7.94 -5.21
N GLN A 50 -3.96 -7.70 -5.57
CA GLN A 50 -3.17 -8.60 -6.41
C GLN A 50 -1.66 -8.41 -6.18
N HIS A 51 -0.85 -9.31 -6.74
CA HIS A 51 0.60 -9.13 -6.85
C HIS A 51 0.95 -8.87 -8.32
N LEU A 52 1.66 -7.77 -8.60
CA LEU A 52 1.97 -7.33 -9.97
C LEU A 52 3.33 -7.88 -10.47
N GLY A 53 4.11 -8.52 -9.60
CA GLY A 53 5.52 -8.86 -9.86
C GLY A 53 6.46 -7.77 -9.36
N GLU A 54 7.79 -7.97 -9.49
CA GLU A 54 8.81 -6.97 -9.09
C GLU A 54 8.62 -6.41 -7.67
N ASN A 55 8.19 -7.23 -6.72
CA ASN A 55 7.89 -6.85 -5.33
C ASN A 55 6.80 -5.76 -5.18
N THR A 56 5.88 -5.66 -6.14
CA THR A 56 4.77 -4.69 -6.13
C THR A 56 3.42 -5.38 -5.92
N VAL A 57 2.56 -4.73 -5.14
CA VAL A 57 1.15 -5.10 -4.92
C VAL A 57 0.22 -3.93 -5.21
#